data_AF-A0A1Y4SAG3-F1
#
_entry.id   AF-A0A1Y4SAG3-F1
#
_cell.length_a   1.000
_cell.length_b   1.000
_cell.length_c   1.000
_cell.angle_alpha   90.00
_cell.angle_beta   90.00
_cell.angle_gamma   90.00
#
_symmetry.space_group_name_H-M   'P 1'
#
loop_
_entity.id
_entity.type
_entity.pdbx_description
1 polymer ?
#
loop_
_entity_poly.entity_id
_entity_poly.type
_entity_poly.pdbx_seq_one_letter_code
_entity_poly.pdbx_strand_id
1 'polypeptide(L)'
;MDLKNRSFVKTSVKHRAKKLDVVLRRLTGDTLTKDQRLCLQHALDCRRQYRLRLCRTGCDFKKAVSPGQANKDCGKRVRMLLGKNCGMMAALVSSKTQGRGDNTVYLYLPESKEAMGDEMQEEDAKEA
;
A
#
# COMPACT_ATOMS: atom_id res chain seq x y z
N MET A 1 -10.70 7.50 10.09
CA MET A 1 -10.37 8.93 9.89
C MET A 1 -9.95 9.15 8.45
N ASP A 2 -10.59 10.05 7.72
CA ASP A 2 -10.28 10.39 6.31
C ASP A 2 -9.86 11.86 6.25
N LEU A 3 -8.59 12.14 5.96
CA LEU A 3 -8.02 13.49 5.89
C LEU A 3 -7.81 13.88 4.41
N LYS A 4 -8.68 14.74 3.88
CA LYS A 4 -8.53 15.30 2.52
C LYS A 4 -7.64 16.54 2.53
N ASN A 5 -6.57 16.48 1.74
CA ASN A 5 -5.48 17.43 1.73
C ASN A 5 -5.62 18.44 0.58
N ARG A 6 -6.37 19.54 0.79
CA ARG A 6 -6.85 20.42 -0.29
C ARG A 6 -5.99 21.66 -0.63
N SER A 7 -4.73 21.76 -0.21
CA SER A 7 -3.96 23.02 -0.37
C SER A 7 -2.47 22.85 -0.62
N PHE A 8 -2.03 22.39 -1.81
CA PHE A 8 -0.59 22.24 -2.10
C PHE A 8 -0.22 22.54 -3.55
N VAL A 9 -0.28 23.82 -3.96
CA VAL A 9 0.09 24.27 -5.32
C VAL A 9 1.59 24.59 -5.48
N LYS A 10 2.40 24.76 -4.42
CA LYS A 10 3.85 25.04 -4.55
C LYS A 10 4.74 24.46 -3.43
N THR A 11 4.60 23.18 -3.08
CA THR A 11 5.54 22.54 -2.14
C THR A 11 6.62 21.75 -2.85
N SER A 12 7.88 22.06 -2.55
CA SER A 12 9.06 21.35 -3.00
C SER A 12 8.95 19.84 -2.71
N VAL A 13 9.64 19.03 -3.50
CA VAL A 13 9.71 17.56 -3.32
C VAL A 13 10.08 17.21 -1.88
N LYS A 14 11.00 17.96 -1.27
CA LYS A 14 11.40 17.81 0.14
C LYS A 14 10.23 17.97 1.12
N HIS A 15 9.37 18.98 0.93
CA HIS A 15 8.23 19.18 1.81
C HIS A 15 7.17 18.08 1.65
N ARG A 16 6.95 17.60 0.42
CA ARG A 16 6.04 16.48 0.14
C ARG A 16 6.55 15.17 0.75
N ALA A 17 7.84 14.90 0.64
CA ALA A 17 8.50 13.76 1.28
C ALA A 17 8.36 13.83 2.81
N LYS A 18 8.61 15.00 3.42
CA LYS A 18 8.44 15.20 4.87
C LYS A 18 7.00 14.96 5.32
N LYS A 19 6.02 15.45 4.54
CA LYS A 19 4.60 15.21 4.84
C LYS A 19 4.26 13.72 4.75
N LEU A 20 4.76 13.03 3.72
CA LEU A 20 4.59 11.59 3.57
C LEU A 20 5.21 10.82 4.75
N ASP A 21 6.42 11.20 5.20
CA ASP A 21 7.06 10.60 6.39
C ASP A 21 6.16 10.74 7.63
N VAL A 22 5.65 11.94 7.90
CA VAL A 22 4.77 12.20 9.05
C VAL A 22 3.48 11.38 8.97
N VAL A 23 2.89 11.25 7.78
CA VAL A 23 1.68 10.43 7.61
C VAL A 23 1.98 8.95 7.83
N LEU A 24 3.11 8.44 7.32
CA LEU A 24 3.51 7.05 7.52
C LEU A 24 3.70 6.75 9.00
N ARG A 25 4.45 7.59 9.73
CA ARG A 25 4.64 7.43 11.18
C ARG A 25 3.32 7.39 11.95
N ARG A 26 2.42 8.34 11.67
CA ARG A 26 1.11 8.39 12.34
C ARG A 26 0.22 7.22 11.98
N LEU A 27 0.24 6.77 10.73
CA LEU A 27 -0.58 5.68 10.26
C LEU A 27 -0.14 4.34 10.83
N THR A 28 1.17 4.12 10.97
CA THR A 28 1.72 2.85 11.46
C THR A 28 2.12 2.89 12.93
N GLY A 29 1.91 4.01 13.64
CA GLY A 29 2.31 4.16 15.05
C GLY A 29 3.83 4.04 15.26
N ASP A 30 4.63 4.62 14.36
CA ASP A 30 6.11 4.56 14.35
C ASP A 30 6.72 3.15 14.29
N THR A 31 5.92 2.12 13.98
CA THR A 31 6.41 0.74 13.77
C THR A 31 7.30 0.57 12.55
N LEU A 32 7.24 1.49 11.57
CA LEU A 32 8.05 1.41 10.37
C LEU A 32 9.48 1.89 10.61
N THR A 33 10.43 1.06 10.19
CA THR A 33 11.84 1.43 10.21
C THR A 33 12.09 2.61 9.27
N LYS A 34 13.21 3.32 9.49
CA LYS A 34 13.62 4.43 8.64
C LYS A 34 13.81 3.99 7.19
N ASP A 35 14.37 2.80 6.98
CA ASP A 35 14.63 2.26 5.64
C ASP A 35 13.34 1.90 4.92
N GLN A 36 12.38 1.27 5.61
CA GLN A 36 11.06 0.99 5.03
C GLN A 36 10.35 2.27 4.58
N ARG A 37 10.44 3.34 5.39
CA ARG A 37 9.86 4.65 5.06
C ARG A 37 10.56 5.30 3.88
N LEU A 38 11.89 5.20 3.79
CA LEU A 38 12.65 5.73 2.67
C LEU A 38 12.31 4.98 1.36
N CYS A 39 12.23 3.65 1.41
CA CYS A 39 11.84 2.84 0.25
C CYS A 39 10.43 3.18 -0.24
N LEU A 40 9.47 3.38 0.67
CA LEU A 40 8.12 3.85 0.31
C LEU A 40 8.15 5.23 -0.35
N GLN A 41 8.90 6.18 0.20
CA GLN A 41 9.01 7.52 -0.36
C GLN A 41 9.59 7.49 -1.78
N HIS A 42 10.60 6.65 -2.00
CA HIS A 42 11.21 6.46 -3.31
C HIS A 42 10.23 5.80 -4.29
N ALA A 43 9.53 4.76 -3.86
CA ALA A 43 8.58 4.02 -4.70
C ALA A 43 7.34 4.85 -5.10
N LEU A 44 6.91 5.77 -4.23
CA LEU A 44 5.70 6.56 -4.44
C LEU A 44 5.91 7.78 -5.33
N ASP A 45 7.14 8.24 -5.59
CA ASP A 45 7.45 9.50 -6.28
C ASP A 45 6.56 10.66 -5.79
N CYS A 46 7.12 11.50 -4.91
CA CYS A 46 6.42 12.54 -4.12
C CYS A 46 5.61 13.59 -4.93
N ARG A 47 5.48 13.42 -6.24
CA ARG A 47 4.73 14.24 -7.20
C ARG A 47 3.20 14.09 -7.10
N ARG A 48 2.66 12.96 -6.62
CA ARG A 48 1.20 12.70 -6.61
C ARG A 48 0.61 12.66 -5.21
N GLN A 49 -0.68 12.99 -5.11
CA GLN A 49 -1.46 12.77 -3.89
C GLN A 49 -1.90 11.30 -3.85
N TYR A 50 -1.75 10.68 -2.68
CA TYR A 50 -2.11 9.30 -2.42
C TYR A 50 -2.99 9.22 -1.18
N ARG A 51 -4.02 8.36 -1.22
CA ARG A 51 -4.72 7.92 -0.01
C ARG A 51 -3.92 6.76 0.59
N LEU A 52 -3.62 6.79 1.88
CA LEU A 52 -2.88 5.71 2.53
C LEU A 52 -3.83 4.92 3.43
N ARG A 53 -3.74 3.58 3.39
CA ARG A 53 -4.56 2.69 4.20
C ARG A 53 -3.71 1.56 4.76
N LEU A 54 -3.78 1.38 6.07
CA LEU A 54 -3.15 0.26 6.76
C LEU A 54 -4.15 -0.91 6.82
N CYS A 55 -3.75 -2.05 6.29
CA CYS A 55 -4.44 -3.33 6.45
C CYS A 55 -3.97 -3.98 7.75
N ARG A 56 -4.92 -4.52 8.52
CA ARG A 56 -4.63 -5.19 9.78
C ARG A 56 -4.19 -6.64 9.58
N THR A 57 -4.64 -7.27 8.50
CA THR A 57 -4.35 -8.67 8.19
C THR A 57 -3.84 -8.83 6.76
N GLY A 58 -3.10 -9.91 6.52
CA GLY A 58 -2.65 -10.28 5.17
C GLY A 58 -3.82 -10.53 4.22
N CYS A 59 -4.93 -11.07 4.72
CA CYS A 59 -6.17 -11.27 3.96
C CYS A 59 -6.77 -9.95 3.47
N ASP A 60 -6.82 -8.91 4.32
CA ASP A 60 -7.32 -7.59 3.94
C ASP A 60 -6.43 -6.95 2.87
N PHE A 61 -5.12 -7.12 3.00
CA PHE A 61 -4.17 -6.68 2.00
C PHE A 61 -4.41 -7.40 0.68
N LYS A 62 -4.41 -8.74 0.68
CA LYS A 62 -4.68 -9.58 -0.50
C LYS A 62 -5.98 -9.13 -1.18
N LYS A 63 -7.10 -9.01 -0.45
CA LYS A 63 -8.39 -8.52 -0.99
C LYS A 63 -8.31 -7.11 -1.60
N ALA A 64 -7.58 -6.19 -0.98
CA ALA A 64 -7.43 -4.83 -1.49
C ALA A 64 -6.61 -4.78 -2.80
N VAL A 65 -5.55 -5.59 -2.87
CA VAL A 65 -4.63 -5.66 -4.01
C VAL A 65 -5.06 -6.68 -5.06
N SER A 66 -6.06 -7.52 -4.77
CA SER A 66 -6.67 -8.37 -5.78
C SER A 66 -7.27 -7.48 -6.86
N PRO A 67 -6.89 -7.67 -8.14
CA PRO A 67 -7.71 -7.19 -9.23
C PRO A 67 -9.03 -7.96 -9.10
N GLY A 68 -10.05 -7.32 -8.54
CA GLY A 68 -11.31 -8.02 -8.28
C GLY A 68 -11.86 -8.59 -9.59
N GLN A 69 -12.64 -9.67 -9.49
CA GLN A 69 -13.62 -10.13 -10.50
C GLN A 69 -14.65 -9.04 -10.91
N ALA A 70 -14.42 -7.77 -10.58
CA ALA A 70 -15.29 -6.67 -10.91
C ALA A 70 -15.01 -6.26 -12.36
N ASN A 71 -15.78 -6.85 -13.27
CA ASN A 71 -16.18 -6.40 -14.61
C ASN A 71 -15.05 -5.84 -15.53
N LYS A 72 -15.05 -6.22 -16.81
CA LYS A 72 -13.97 -5.92 -17.78
C LYS A 72 -13.60 -4.42 -17.93
N ASP A 73 -14.35 -3.51 -17.33
CA ASP A 73 -14.21 -2.05 -17.42
C ASP A 73 -13.67 -1.33 -16.14
N CYS A 74 -13.23 -2.03 -15.10
CA CYS A 74 -12.90 -1.37 -13.82
C CYS A 74 -11.65 -0.44 -13.85
N GLY A 75 -10.76 -0.55 -14.85
CA GLY A 75 -9.58 0.33 -14.96
C GLY A 75 -8.66 0.33 -13.72
N LYS A 76 -8.80 -0.68 -12.84
CA LYS A 76 -8.02 -0.86 -11.61
C LYS A 76 -6.65 -1.43 -11.98
N ARG A 77 -5.59 -0.68 -11.72
CA ARG A 77 -4.21 -1.11 -11.86
C ARG A 77 -3.57 -1.22 -10.50
N VAL A 78 -2.99 -2.37 -10.22
CA VAL A 78 -2.26 -2.64 -8.98
C VAL A 78 -0.78 -2.70 -9.30
N ARG A 79 0.04 -1.97 -8.55
CA ARG A 79 1.50 -1.99 -8.63
C ARG A 79 2.06 -2.28 -7.25
N MET A 80 2.73 -3.42 -7.09
CA MET A 80 3.49 -3.70 -5.87
C MET A 80 4.63 -2.69 -5.73
N LEU A 81 4.72 -2.08 -4.55
CA LEU A 81 5.78 -1.12 -4.20
C LEU A 81 6.85 -1.80 -3.34
N LEU A 82 6.41 -2.62 -2.38
CA LEU A 82 7.27 -3.37 -1.46
C LEU A 82 6.69 -4.77 -1.25
N GLY A 83 7.56 -5.77 -1.24
CA GLY A 83 7.22 -7.18 -1.02
C GLY A 83 7.64 -7.69 0.36
N LYS A 84 7.19 -8.90 0.71
CA LYS A 84 7.40 -9.55 2.01
C LYS A 84 8.87 -9.56 2.47
N ASN A 85 9.81 -9.62 1.53
CA ASN A 85 11.26 -9.54 1.78
C ASN A 85 11.71 -8.28 2.53
N CYS A 86 10.92 -7.21 2.53
CA CYS A 86 11.21 -5.96 3.24
C CYS A 86 10.57 -5.89 4.65
N GLY A 87 10.00 -6.99 5.15
CA GLY A 87 9.28 -7.02 6.44
C GLY A 87 7.94 -6.27 6.45
N MET A 88 7.47 -5.84 5.28
CA MET A 88 6.19 -5.15 5.07
C MET A 88 5.77 -5.32 3.61
N MET A 89 4.47 -5.41 3.35
CA MET A 89 3.91 -5.35 2.01
C MET A 89 3.30 -3.98 1.75
N ALA A 90 3.54 -3.45 0.56
CA ALA A 90 2.93 -2.20 0.12
C ALA A 90 2.54 -2.28 -1.35
N ALA A 91 1.34 -1.81 -1.68
CA ALA A 91 0.85 -1.80 -3.05
C ALA A 91 0.12 -0.50 -3.36
N LEU A 92 0.39 0.05 -4.54
CA LEU A 92 -0.37 1.15 -5.12
C LEU A 92 -1.50 0.57 -5.96
N VAL A 93 -2.73 0.85 -5.55
CA VAL A 93 -3.95 0.57 -6.31
C VAL A 93 -4.44 1.88 -6.90
N SER A 94 -4.48 1.94 -8.23
CA SER A 94 -5.03 3.07 -8.97
C SER A 94 -6.30 2.66 -9.69
N SER A 95 -7.39 3.39 -9.49
CA SER A 95 -8.65 3.17 -10.19
C SER A 95 -8.99 4.38 -11.05
N LYS A 96 -9.33 4.15 -12.31
CA LYS A 96 -9.86 5.18 -13.22
C LYS A 96 -11.38 5.12 -13.28
N THR A 97 -12.05 5.38 -12.17
CA THR A 97 -13.51 5.54 -12.17
C THR A 97 -13.86 7.00 -12.49
N GLN A 98 -14.58 7.22 -13.60
CA GLN A 98 -15.16 8.52 -14.02
C GLN A 98 -14.19 9.72 -13.99
N GLY A 99 -13.06 9.64 -14.70
CA GLY A 99 -12.22 10.81 -15.01
C GLY A 99 -11.38 11.37 -13.85
N ARG A 100 -11.55 10.89 -12.61
CA ARG A 100 -10.71 11.24 -11.45
C ARG A 100 -9.98 9.99 -10.98
N GLY A 101 -8.66 9.95 -11.18
CA GLY A 101 -7.84 8.82 -10.77
C GLY A 101 -7.67 8.77 -9.26
N ASP A 102 -8.24 7.75 -8.61
CA ASP A 102 -8.05 7.50 -7.19
C ASP A 102 -6.86 6.58 -6.98
N ASN A 103 -5.78 7.12 -6.42
CA ASN A 103 -4.56 6.39 -6.09
C ASN A 103 -4.54 6.09 -4.59
N THR A 104 -4.75 4.83 -4.24
CA THR A 104 -4.70 4.35 -2.85
C THR A 104 -3.52 3.43 -2.65
N VAL A 105 -2.71 3.71 -1.62
CA VAL A 105 -1.58 2.89 -1.19
C VAL A 105 -2.04 2.07 0.00
N TYR A 106 -2.04 0.75 -0.18
CA TYR A 106 -2.30 -0.20 0.88
C TYR A 106 -0.98 -0.64 1.50
N LEU A 107 -0.92 -0.66 2.81
CA LEU A 107 0.22 -1.05 3.62
C LEU A 107 -0.20 -2.23 4.50
N TYR A 108 0.66 -3.23 4.65
CA TYR A 108 0.46 -4.34 5.55
C TYR A 108 1.77 -4.69 6.25
N LEU A 109 1.77 -4.61 7.57
CA LEU A 109 2.88 -5.00 8.42
C LEU A 109 2.51 -6.37 9.02
N PRO A 110 3.08 -7.47 8.50
CA PRO A 110 2.87 -8.77 9.13
C PRO A 110 3.50 -8.76 10.52
N GLU A 111 2.75 -9.22 11.52
CA GLU A 111 3.36 -9.51 12.82
C GLU A 111 4.37 -10.66 12.65
N SER A 112 5.42 -10.71 13.48
CA SER A 112 6.48 -11.72 13.36
C SER A 112 5.95 -13.17 13.35
N LYS A 113 4.75 -13.40 13.90
CA LYS A 113 4.05 -14.71 13.86
C LYS A 113 3.36 -15.00 12.52
N GLU A 114 2.90 -13.98 11.79
CA GLU A 114 2.23 -14.13 10.49
C GLU A 114 3.23 -14.26 9.33
N ALA A 115 4.47 -13.80 9.50
CA ALA A 115 5.52 -13.94 8.48
C ALA A 115 5.86 -15.41 8.18
N MET A 116 5.76 -16.30 9.18
CA MET A 116 5.97 -17.74 9.06
C MET A 116 4.80 -18.50 8.43
N GLY A 117 3.59 -17.92 8.37
CA GLY A 117 2.37 -18.66 8.02
C GLY A 117 2.05 -18.78 6.52
N ASP A 118 2.78 -18.09 5.63
CA ASP A 118 2.50 -18.05 4.18
C ASP A 118 3.54 -18.84 3.36
N GLU A 119 4.27 -19.78 3.96
CA GLU A 119 5.15 -20.73 3.25
C GLU A 119 4.58 -22.16 3.17
N MET A 120 3.39 -22.41 3.73
CA MET A 120 2.81 -23.75 3.72
C MET A 120 1.32 -23.70 3.36
N GLN A 121 1.02 -23.51 2.07
CA GLN A 121 -0.28 -23.86 1.51
C GLN A 121 -0.21 -23.95 -0.03
N GLU A 122 0.66 -24.84 -0.52
CA GLU A 122 0.51 -25.39 -1.87
C GLU A 122 1.03 -26.84 -1.92
N GLU A 123 0.50 -27.68 -1.04
CA GLU A 123 0.37 -29.11 -1.28
C GLU A 123 -0.96 -29.51 -0.64
N ASP A 124 -2.01 -29.62 -1.44
CA ASP A 124 -2.75 -30.87 -1.56
C ASP A 124 -3.82 -30.72 -2.66
N ALA A 125 -3.56 -31.33 -3.80
CA ALA A 125 -4.62 -31.68 -4.72
C ALA A 125 -4.28 -33.02 -5.40
N LYS A 126 -4.82 -34.06 -4.75
CA LYS A 126 -5.22 -35.38 -5.28
C LYS A 126 -4.18 -36.48 -5.30
N GLU A 127 -4.25 -37.30 -4.26
CA GLU A 127 -4.30 -38.75 -4.39
C GLU A 127 -5.74 -39.22 -4.14
N ALA A 128 -6.30 -39.96 -5.12
CA ALA A 128 -7.39 -40.96 -5.07
C ALA A 128 -8.15 -41.00 -6.40
#